data_AF-A0A2G8HY16-F1
#
_entry.id   AF-A0A2G8HY16-F1
#
_cell.length_a   1.000
_cell.length_b   1.000
_cell.length_c   1.000
_cell.angle_alpha   90.00
_cell.angle_beta   90.00
_cell.angle_gamma   90.00
#
_symmetry.space_group_name_H-M   'P 1'
#
loop_
_entity.id
_entity.type
_entity.pdbx_description
1 polymer ?
#
loop_
_entity_poly.entity_id
_entity_poly.type
_entity_poly.pdbx_seq_one_letter_code
_entity_poly.pdbx_strand_id
1 'polypeptide(L)'
;MKVLIHLSTLSNRKVSMSRLLSIFKQSKKSLNFLNRSEHAWFFESQQVAEVFSTLYLVTEKHKNVRQFLNQTIFTPSNGQYASAVKANVNLIIIYPELTYLMKSGKANQAIGILFHEIGHLILDHQGRGTSNELAQIEADLFSLELGYGEFLLSFLNEQRRSEQIEKRILALEKVLRIKYSSDSLQN
;
A
#
# COMPACT_ATOMS: atom_id res chain seq x y z
N MET A 1 34.02 -11.01 41.26
CA MET A 1 33.74 -11.57 39.92
C MET A 1 32.24 -11.80 39.81
N LYS A 2 31.60 -11.30 38.72
CA LYS A 2 30.17 -11.36 38.31
C LYS A 2 29.20 -10.44 39.09
N VAL A 3 28.94 -9.21 38.63
CA VAL A 3 28.10 -8.72 37.50
C VAL A 3 26.65 -8.44 37.94
N LEU A 4 26.35 -7.13 38.09
CA LEU A 4 25.01 -6.53 38.06
C LEU A 4 24.42 -6.65 36.65
N ILE A 5 23.11 -6.92 36.53
CA ILE A 5 22.29 -6.37 35.44
C ILE A 5 20.97 -5.83 36.00
N HIS A 6 20.76 -4.55 35.68
CA HIS A 6 19.64 -3.66 35.97
C HIS A 6 18.32 -4.15 35.36
N LEU A 7 17.25 -4.14 36.16
CA LEU A 7 15.86 -4.12 35.68
C LEU A 7 15.42 -2.66 35.52
N SER A 8 15.50 -2.12 34.30
CA SER A 8 14.88 -0.82 33.98
C SER A 8 14.58 -0.67 32.49
N THR A 9 13.61 -1.42 31.96
CA THR A 9 13.16 -1.29 30.55
C THR A 9 11.64 -1.41 30.36
N LEU A 10 10.83 -0.91 31.29
CA LEU A 10 9.37 -0.80 31.12
C LEU A 10 8.84 0.64 30.93
N SER A 11 9.71 1.65 30.93
CA SER A 11 9.27 3.07 30.87
C SER A 11 9.21 3.69 29.46
N ASN A 12 9.86 3.11 28.44
CA ASN A 12 10.04 3.78 27.15
C ASN A 12 8.98 3.47 26.07
N ARG A 13 8.03 2.55 26.30
CA ARG A 13 6.99 2.22 25.30
C ARG A 13 5.79 3.17 25.28
N LYS A 14 5.56 3.96 26.34
CA LYS A 14 4.40 4.87 26.40
C LYS A 14 4.59 6.18 25.63
N VAL A 15 5.83 6.59 25.37
CA VAL A 15 6.16 7.94 24.86
C VAL A 15 6.03 8.05 23.32
N SER A 16 5.99 6.93 22.58
CA SER A 16 5.81 6.92 21.12
C SER A 16 4.32 7.03 20.71
N MET A 17 3.44 6.25 21.37
CA MET A 17 2.01 6.18 21.05
C MET A 17 1.28 7.51 21.24
N SER A 18 1.62 8.25 22.30
CA SER A 18 0.98 9.52 22.65
C SER A 18 1.22 10.62 21.62
N ARG A 19 2.36 10.60 20.93
CA ARG A 19 2.72 11.60 19.91
C ARG A 19 1.94 11.36 18.62
N LEU A 20 1.83 10.11 18.17
CA LEU A 20 0.97 9.72 17.06
C LEU A 20 -0.50 10.02 17.37
N LEU A 21 -1.03 9.57 18.50
CA LEU A 21 -2.41 9.84 18.93
C LEU A 21 -2.73 11.33 19.06
N SER A 22 -1.75 12.18 19.37
CA SER A 22 -1.93 13.64 19.47
C SER A 22 -2.06 14.32 18.10
N ILE A 23 -1.47 13.75 17.04
CA ILE A 23 -1.67 14.21 15.66
C ILE A 23 -3.10 13.90 15.19
N PHE A 24 -3.72 12.85 15.72
CA PHE A 24 -5.05 12.37 15.33
C PHE A 24 -6.21 12.95 16.17
N LYS A 25 -5.95 13.84 17.14
CA LYS A 25 -6.97 14.30 18.08
C LYS A 25 -7.60 15.65 17.69
N GLN A 26 -8.44 15.65 16.64
CA GLN A 26 -9.76 16.34 16.54
C GLN A 26 -10.23 16.46 15.06
N SER A 27 -11.34 15.81 14.70
CA SER A 27 -12.66 16.46 14.57
C SER A 27 -13.76 15.40 14.39
N LYS A 28 -14.91 15.61 15.02
CA LYS A 28 -16.12 14.77 14.86
C LYS A 28 -16.82 15.14 13.55
N LYS A 29 -17.27 14.11 12.80
CA LYS A 29 -18.06 14.11 11.53
C LYS A 29 -17.29 14.06 10.20
N SER A 30 -16.42 13.06 10.04
CA SER A 30 -16.39 12.18 8.86
C SER A 30 -15.65 10.89 9.26
N LEU A 31 -16.10 9.72 8.81
CA LEU A 31 -15.32 8.48 8.94
C LEU A 31 -14.16 8.59 7.93
N ASN A 32 -13.12 9.34 8.30
CA ASN A 32 -11.88 9.42 7.53
C ASN A 32 -11.33 8.00 7.36
N PHE A 33 -10.81 7.65 6.17
CA PHE A 33 -10.23 6.34 5.82
C PHE A 33 -9.48 5.66 6.98
N LEU A 34 -8.63 6.41 7.68
CA LEU A 34 -7.79 5.94 8.79
C LEU A 34 -8.54 5.65 10.10
N ASN A 35 -9.74 6.20 10.30
CA ASN A 35 -10.49 6.15 11.56
C ASN A 35 -11.68 5.18 11.52
N ARG A 36 -11.78 4.33 10.49
CA ARG A 36 -12.81 3.30 10.37
C ARG A 36 -12.48 2.13 11.31
N SER A 37 -13.50 1.55 11.95
CA SER A 37 -13.35 0.40 12.84
C SER A 37 -12.68 -0.80 12.16
N GLU A 38 -12.98 -1.01 10.89
CA GLU A 38 -12.46 -2.07 10.04
C GLU A 38 -10.95 -1.92 9.79
N HIS A 39 -10.41 -0.72 9.98
CA HIS A 39 -9.00 -0.36 9.80
C HIS A 39 -8.25 -0.20 11.12
N ALA A 40 -8.85 -0.57 12.26
CA ALA A 40 -8.19 -0.49 13.57
C ALA A 40 -6.84 -1.21 13.59
N TRP A 41 -6.71 -2.31 12.83
CA TRP A 41 -5.50 -3.10 12.72
C TRP A 41 -4.29 -2.34 12.14
N PHE A 42 -4.52 -1.24 11.40
CA PHE A 42 -3.42 -0.39 10.90
C PHE A 42 -2.50 0.08 12.03
N PHE A 43 -3.09 0.31 13.21
CA PHE A 43 -2.40 0.87 14.37
C PHE A 43 -1.75 -0.18 15.28
N GLU A 44 -1.83 -1.47 14.94
CA GLU A 44 -1.12 -2.54 15.66
C GLU A 44 0.40 -2.46 15.48
N SER A 45 0.87 -1.74 14.46
CA SER A 45 2.28 -1.48 14.18
C SER A 45 2.44 -0.06 13.65
N GLN A 46 3.42 0.68 14.19
CA GLN A 46 3.73 2.03 13.73
C GLN A 46 4.06 2.06 12.23
N GLN A 47 4.82 1.09 11.74
CA GLN A 47 5.22 0.99 10.34
C GLN A 47 4.02 0.78 9.41
N VAL A 48 3.05 -0.05 9.83
CA VAL A 48 1.82 -0.28 9.08
C VAL A 48 0.97 1.00 9.04
N ALA A 49 0.80 1.67 10.18
CA ALA A 49 0.07 2.93 10.27
C ALA A 49 0.69 4.01 9.38
N GLU A 50 2.02 4.10 9.34
CA GLU A 50 2.76 5.03 8.47
C GLU A 50 2.53 4.73 6.98
N VAL A 51 2.52 3.45 6.59
CA VAL A 51 2.22 3.04 5.20
C VAL A 51 0.82 3.50 4.78
N PHE A 52 -0.22 3.19 5.56
CA PHE A 52 -1.59 3.59 5.21
C PHE A 52 -1.83 5.09 5.31
N SER A 53 -1.15 5.78 6.25
CA SER A 53 -1.19 7.24 6.31
C SER A 53 -0.58 7.85 5.06
N THR A 54 0.58 7.36 4.63
CA THR A 54 1.26 7.82 3.41
C THR A 54 0.44 7.53 2.17
N LEU A 55 -0.09 6.30 2.04
CA LEU A 55 -1.01 5.90 0.97
C LEU A 55 -2.16 6.92 0.84
N TYR A 56 -2.80 7.26 1.96
CA TYR A 56 -3.92 8.21 1.96
C TYR A 56 -3.48 9.63 1.60
N LEU A 57 -2.34 10.10 2.13
CA LEU A 57 -1.80 11.44 1.85
C LEU A 57 -1.46 11.63 0.37
N VAL A 58 -0.86 10.62 -0.29
CA VAL A 58 -0.53 10.68 -1.73
C VAL A 58 -1.76 10.97 -2.57
N THR A 59 -2.94 10.47 -2.16
CA THR A 59 -4.18 10.68 -2.90
C THR A 59 -4.81 12.06 -2.72
N GLU A 60 -4.22 12.97 -1.93
CA GLU A 60 -4.78 14.30 -1.68
C GLU A 60 -5.05 15.09 -2.98
N LYS A 61 -4.16 14.97 -3.96
CA LYS A 61 -4.30 15.60 -5.29
C LYS A 61 -5.20 14.81 -6.25
N HIS A 62 -5.55 13.57 -5.90
CA HIS A 62 -6.32 12.64 -6.74
C HIS A 62 -7.68 12.35 -6.12
N LYS A 63 -8.61 13.32 -6.18
CA LYS A 63 -9.92 13.27 -5.50
C LYS A 63 -10.69 11.96 -5.72
N ASN A 64 -10.70 11.44 -6.95
CA ASN A 64 -11.39 10.19 -7.28
C ASN A 64 -10.77 8.98 -6.57
N VAL A 65 -9.44 8.90 -6.55
CA VAL A 65 -8.70 7.83 -5.86
C VAL A 65 -8.91 7.94 -4.35
N ARG A 66 -8.90 9.16 -3.81
CA ARG A 66 -9.18 9.41 -2.38
C ARG A 66 -10.59 9.01 -1.99
N GLN A 67 -11.58 9.35 -2.81
CA GLN A 67 -12.97 8.94 -2.59
C GLN A 67 -13.11 7.42 -2.62
N PHE A 68 -12.45 6.77 -3.59
CA PHE A 68 -12.40 5.31 -3.69
C PHE A 68 -11.81 4.69 -2.42
N LEU A 69 -10.65 5.17 -1.96
CA LEU A 69 -10.00 4.71 -0.73
C LEU A 69 -10.92 4.82 0.50
N ASN A 70 -11.66 5.92 0.64
CA ASN A 70 -12.60 6.08 1.75
C ASN A 70 -13.71 5.01 1.77
N GLN A 71 -14.04 4.43 0.61
CA GLN A 71 -15.04 3.37 0.46
C GLN A 71 -14.44 1.96 0.53
N THR A 72 -13.12 1.83 0.40
CA THR A 72 -12.40 0.55 0.42
C THR A 72 -12.11 0.08 1.83
N ILE A 73 -12.32 -1.21 2.07
CA ILE A 73 -11.95 -1.92 3.28
C ILE A 73 -10.67 -2.70 3.02
N PHE A 74 -9.68 -2.53 3.89
CA PHE A 74 -8.47 -3.33 3.92
C PHE A 74 -8.54 -4.30 5.09
N THR A 75 -8.45 -5.59 4.83
CA THR A 75 -8.57 -6.62 5.86
C THR A 75 -7.35 -7.55 5.84
N PRO A 76 -6.66 -7.78 6.97
CA PRO A 76 -5.58 -8.73 7.02
C PRO A 76 -6.15 -10.15 6.97
N SER A 77 -5.50 -11.05 6.24
CA SER A 77 -5.89 -12.46 6.19
C SER A 77 -4.66 -13.36 6.27
N ASN A 78 -4.71 -14.32 7.19
CA ASN A 78 -3.76 -15.43 7.27
C ASN A 78 -4.32 -16.70 6.61
N GLY A 79 -5.27 -16.54 5.68
CA GLY A 79 -6.09 -17.63 5.17
C GLY A 79 -5.28 -18.79 4.59
N GLN A 80 -5.69 -20.01 4.92
CA GLN A 80 -5.32 -21.25 4.25
C GLN A 80 -6.60 -21.97 3.84
N TYR A 81 -6.54 -22.74 2.75
CA TYR A 81 -7.64 -23.53 2.17
C TYR A 81 -8.78 -22.73 1.50
N ALA A 82 -9.55 -21.91 2.22
CA ALA A 82 -10.66 -21.18 1.61
C ALA A 82 -11.08 -19.92 2.40
N SER A 83 -11.60 -18.92 1.68
CA SER A 83 -12.30 -17.76 2.22
C SER A 83 -13.52 -17.45 1.34
N ALA A 84 -14.68 -17.21 1.96
CA ALA A 84 -15.88 -16.78 1.27
C ALA A 84 -16.14 -15.31 1.60
N VAL A 85 -16.21 -14.47 0.57
CA VAL A 85 -16.48 -13.05 0.70
C VAL A 85 -17.69 -12.69 -0.16
N LYS A 86 -18.80 -12.31 0.49
CA LYS A 86 -19.92 -11.64 -0.16
C LYS A 86 -19.99 -10.23 0.41
N ALA A 87 -19.51 -9.25 -0.36
CA ALA A 87 -19.36 -7.89 0.10
C ALA A 87 -19.83 -6.91 -0.98
N ASN A 88 -20.74 -6.00 -0.63
CA ASN A 88 -21.14 -4.87 -1.48
C ASN A 88 -20.22 -3.66 -1.22
N VAL A 89 -18.93 -3.91 -1.03
CA VAL A 89 -17.91 -2.91 -0.73
C VAL A 89 -16.62 -3.28 -1.46
N ASN A 90 -15.80 -2.29 -1.75
CA ASN A 90 -14.45 -2.52 -2.26
C ASN A 90 -13.64 -3.18 -1.14
N LEU A 91 -13.09 -4.37 -1.38
CA LEU A 91 -12.32 -5.11 -0.39
C LEU A 91 -10.94 -5.43 -0.96
N ILE A 92 -9.90 -5.11 -0.18
CA ILE A 92 -8.53 -5.54 -0.43
C ILE A 92 -8.09 -6.42 0.74
N ILE A 93 -7.71 -7.66 0.42
CA ILE A 93 -7.19 -8.62 1.38
C ILE A 93 -5.68 -8.44 1.46
N ILE A 94 -5.16 -8.22 2.68
CA ILE A 94 -3.74 -8.02 2.94
C ILE A 94 -3.15 -9.31 3.51
N TYR A 95 -2.28 -9.94 2.74
CA TYR A 95 -1.56 -11.13 3.17
C TYR A 95 -0.34 -10.79 4.05
N PRO A 96 0.18 -11.78 4.82
CA PRO A 96 1.28 -11.56 5.76
C PRO A 96 2.55 -11.03 5.10
N GLU A 97 2.83 -11.42 3.86
CA GLU A 97 4.03 -11.01 3.10
C GLU A 97 4.03 -9.50 2.84
N LEU A 98 2.88 -8.93 2.49
CA LEU A 98 2.76 -7.49 2.31
C LEU A 98 2.89 -6.77 3.66
N THR A 99 2.31 -7.31 4.73
CA THR A 99 2.49 -6.78 6.09
C THR A 99 3.96 -6.84 6.53
N TYR A 100 4.68 -7.90 6.17
CA TYR A 100 6.11 -8.02 6.42
C TYR A 100 6.89 -6.94 5.66
N LEU A 101 6.58 -6.73 4.39
CA LEU A 101 7.18 -5.68 3.56
C LEU A 101 7.02 -4.27 4.18
N MET A 102 5.83 -3.98 4.71
CA MET A 102 5.55 -2.74 5.44
C MET A 102 6.46 -2.58 6.66
N LYS A 103 6.71 -3.66 7.39
CA LYS A 103 7.50 -3.67 8.64
C LYS A 103 9.02 -3.74 8.40
N SER A 104 9.47 -4.22 7.24
CA SER A 104 10.88 -4.50 6.94
C SER A 104 11.62 -3.34 6.26
N GLY A 105 11.12 -2.10 6.38
CA GLY A 105 11.73 -0.93 5.75
C GLY A 105 11.49 -0.82 4.24
N LYS A 106 10.58 -1.62 3.66
CA LYS A 106 10.19 -1.60 2.24
C LYS A 106 8.82 -0.92 2.05
N ALA A 107 8.55 0.12 2.83
CA ALA A 107 7.26 0.82 2.86
C ALA A 107 6.80 1.33 1.48
N ASN A 108 7.70 1.92 0.69
CA ASN A 108 7.33 2.43 -0.63
C ASN A 108 6.99 1.31 -1.64
N GLN A 109 7.65 0.16 -1.55
CA GLN A 109 7.26 -1.01 -2.34
C GLN A 109 5.86 -1.49 -1.94
N ALA A 110 5.56 -1.52 -0.63
CA ALA A 110 4.23 -1.88 -0.14
C ALA A 110 3.14 -0.91 -0.64
N ILE A 111 3.41 0.40 -0.62
CA ILE A 111 2.48 1.42 -1.17
C ILE A 111 2.29 1.22 -2.67
N GLY A 112 3.35 0.93 -3.43
CA GLY A 112 3.26 0.66 -4.86
C GLY A 112 2.39 -0.56 -5.19
N ILE A 113 2.50 -1.63 -4.38
CA ILE A 113 1.63 -2.82 -4.48
C ILE A 113 0.17 -2.46 -4.13
N LEU A 114 -0.06 -1.69 -3.06
CA LEU A 114 -1.41 -1.26 -2.69
C LEU A 114 -2.06 -0.43 -3.80
N PHE A 115 -1.32 0.47 -4.46
CA PHE A 115 -1.84 1.22 -5.60
C PHE A 115 -2.10 0.34 -6.81
N HIS A 116 -1.30 -0.70 -7.05
CA HIS A 116 -1.60 -1.70 -8.07
C HIS A 116 -2.96 -2.39 -7.81
N GLU A 117 -3.21 -2.86 -6.58
CA GLU A 117 -4.50 -3.49 -6.22
C GLU A 117 -5.68 -2.50 -6.32
N ILE A 118 -5.47 -1.25 -5.92
CA ILE A 118 -6.48 -0.18 -6.09
C ILE A 118 -6.75 0.06 -7.58
N GLY A 119 -5.72 0.03 -8.42
CA GLY A 119 -5.83 0.17 -9.87
C GLY A 119 -6.73 -0.90 -10.48
N HIS A 120 -6.59 -2.16 -10.05
CA HIS A 120 -7.50 -3.24 -10.48
C HIS A 120 -8.98 -2.95 -10.20
N LEU A 121 -9.29 -2.40 -9.03
CA LEU A 121 -10.67 -2.11 -8.66
C LEU A 121 -11.21 -0.84 -9.35
N ILE A 122 -10.40 0.22 -9.45
CA ILE A 122 -10.82 1.50 -10.07
C ILE A 122 -11.02 1.33 -11.57
N LEU A 123 -10.16 0.57 -12.25
CA LEU A 123 -10.23 0.36 -13.69
C LEU A 123 -11.25 -0.70 -14.10
N ASP A 124 -11.91 -1.34 -13.13
CA ASP A 124 -12.95 -2.37 -13.31
C ASP A 124 -12.57 -3.45 -14.32
N HIS A 125 -11.35 -4.02 -14.19
CA HIS A 125 -10.86 -5.03 -15.13
C HIS A 125 -11.75 -6.28 -15.17
N GLN A 126 -12.41 -6.60 -14.05
CA GLN A 126 -13.35 -7.72 -13.95
C GLN A 126 -14.63 -7.44 -14.75
N GLY A 127 -15.22 -6.25 -14.64
CA GLY A 127 -16.40 -5.86 -15.41
C GLY A 127 -16.11 -5.68 -16.91
N ARG A 128 -14.89 -5.27 -17.26
CA ARG A 128 -14.46 -5.03 -18.65
C ARG A 128 -14.05 -6.27 -19.44
N GLY A 129 -13.83 -7.41 -18.78
CA GLY A 129 -13.29 -8.61 -19.44
C GLY A 129 -11.87 -8.41 -20.00
N THR A 130 -11.08 -7.53 -19.37
CA THR A 130 -9.68 -7.28 -19.75
C THR A 130 -8.85 -8.55 -19.58
N SER A 131 -7.96 -8.85 -20.53
CA SER A 131 -7.05 -9.99 -20.40
C SER A 131 -6.17 -9.81 -19.16
N ASN A 132 -5.85 -10.90 -18.46
CA ASN A 132 -5.07 -10.84 -17.23
C ASN A 132 -3.73 -10.10 -17.41
N GLU A 133 -3.06 -10.33 -18.53
CA GLU A 133 -1.80 -9.65 -18.86
C GLU A 133 -1.97 -8.13 -18.99
N LEU A 134 -2.98 -7.68 -19.72
CA LEU A 134 -3.24 -6.25 -19.90
C LEU A 134 -3.69 -5.60 -18.59
N ALA A 135 -4.56 -6.27 -17.82
CA ALA A 135 -5.04 -5.80 -16.53
C ALA A 135 -3.90 -5.56 -15.53
N GLN A 136 -2.87 -6.41 -15.54
CA GLN A 136 -1.69 -6.28 -14.70
C GLN A 136 -0.85 -5.06 -15.10
N ILE A 137 -0.64 -4.86 -16.40
CA ILE A 137 0.10 -3.71 -16.93
C ILE A 137 -0.67 -2.41 -16.65
N GLU A 138 -1.98 -2.37 -16.88
CA GLU A 138 -2.82 -1.19 -16.59
C GLU A 138 -2.75 -0.81 -15.09
N ALA A 139 -2.77 -1.80 -14.18
CA ALA A 139 -2.62 -1.56 -12.75
C ALA A 139 -1.21 -1.10 -12.33
N ASP A 140 -0.17 -1.61 -12.99
CA ASP A 140 1.21 -1.13 -12.77
C ASP A 140 1.36 0.34 -13.18
N LEU A 141 0.79 0.70 -14.33
CA LEU A 141 0.79 2.07 -14.83
C LEU A 141 -0.02 3.01 -13.92
N PHE A 142 -1.14 2.55 -13.37
CA PHE A 142 -1.88 3.29 -12.35
C PHE A 142 -1.00 3.60 -11.12
N SER A 143 -0.23 2.63 -10.64
CA SER A 143 0.73 2.84 -9.54
C SER A 143 1.85 3.84 -9.93
N LEU A 144 2.31 3.78 -11.19
CA LEU A 144 3.28 4.73 -11.74
C LEU A 144 2.74 6.16 -11.79
N GLU A 145 1.49 6.35 -12.21
CA GLU A 145 0.83 7.66 -12.26
C GLU A 145 0.73 8.33 -10.88
N LEU A 146 0.60 7.53 -9.83
CA LEU A 146 0.60 7.99 -8.44
C LEU A 146 2.00 8.16 -7.85
N GLY A 147 3.06 7.98 -8.65
CA GLY A 147 4.45 8.21 -8.28
C GLY A 147 5.17 7.01 -7.68
N TYR A 148 4.58 5.81 -7.72
CA TYR A 148 5.14 4.60 -7.10
C TYR A 148 5.69 3.57 -8.08
N GLY A 149 5.76 3.93 -9.37
CA GLY A 149 6.19 3.03 -10.45
C GLY A 149 7.60 2.45 -10.27
N GLU A 150 8.56 3.25 -9.80
CA GLU A 150 9.93 2.77 -9.55
C GLU A 150 10.01 1.78 -8.39
N PHE A 151 9.25 2.03 -7.32
CA PHE A 151 9.22 1.14 -6.17
C PHE A 151 8.53 -0.18 -6.53
N LEU A 152 7.46 -0.12 -7.33
CA LEU A 152 6.81 -1.32 -7.86
C LEU A 152 7.74 -2.10 -8.80
N LEU A 153 8.48 -1.42 -9.68
CA LEU A 153 9.49 -2.03 -10.54
C LEU A 153 10.60 -2.71 -9.72
N SER A 154 11.09 -2.04 -8.67
CA SER A 154 12.06 -2.62 -7.74
C SER A 154 11.52 -3.89 -7.07
N PHE A 155 10.26 -3.88 -6.63
CA PHE A 155 9.62 -5.07 -6.07
C PHE A 155 9.52 -6.21 -7.09
N LEU A 156 9.11 -5.92 -8.33
CA LEU A 156 8.97 -6.93 -9.40
C LEU A 156 10.31 -7.57 -9.76
N ASN A 157 11.40 -6.80 -9.75
CA ASN A 157 12.75 -7.32 -10.00
C ASN A 157 13.25 -8.29 -8.92
N GLU A 158 12.71 -8.23 -7.71
CA GLU A 158 13.01 -9.17 -6.62
C GLU A 158 12.17 -10.46 -6.69
N GLN A 159 11.13 -10.50 -7.54
CA GLN A 159 10.27 -11.67 -7.67
C GLN A 159 10.91 -12.76 -8.54
N ARG A 160 10.43 -14.00 -8.35
CA ARG A 160 10.79 -15.11 -9.23
C ARG A 160 10.39 -14.77 -10.68
N ARG A 161 11.35 -14.86 -11.60
CA ARG A 161 11.11 -14.57 -13.02
C ARG A 161 10.10 -15.54 -13.63
N SER A 162 9.14 -14.97 -14.33
CA SER A 162 8.13 -15.64 -15.13
C SER A 162 7.78 -14.73 -16.30
N GLU A 163 7.20 -15.26 -17.37
CA GLU A 163 6.82 -14.46 -18.55
C GLU A 163 5.94 -13.25 -18.17
N GLN A 164 5.00 -13.44 -17.25
CA GLN A 164 4.13 -12.37 -16.77
C GLN A 164 4.91 -11.25 -16.05
N ILE A 165 5.88 -11.62 -15.19
CA ILE A 165 6.72 -10.66 -14.47
C ILE A 165 7.63 -9.90 -15.44
N GLU A 166 8.24 -10.61 -16.42
CA GLU A 166 9.06 -10.00 -17.46
C GLU A 166 8.29 -8.92 -18.24
N LYS A 167 7.07 -9.23 -18.69
CA LYS A 167 6.26 -8.30 -19.45
C LYS A 167 5.89 -7.04 -18.66
N ARG A 168 5.55 -7.21 -17.38
CA ARG A 168 5.26 -6.09 -16.46
C ARG A 168 6.48 -5.18 -16.28
N ILE A 169 7.64 -5.77 -16.06
CA ILE A 169 8.92 -5.06 -15.93
C ILE A 169 9.24 -4.26 -17.19
N LEU A 170 9.19 -4.91 -18.36
CA LEU A 170 9.45 -4.25 -19.65
C LEU A 170 8.49 -3.08 -19.91
N ALA A 171 7.21 -3.23 -19.55
CA ALA A 171 6.23 -2.16 -19.68
C ALA A 171 6.57 -0.96 -18.79
N LEU A 172 6.85 -1.18 -17.50
CA LEU A 172 7.21 -0.12 -16.56
C LEU A 172 8.52 0.58 -16.96
N GLU A 173 9.56 -0.18 -17.30
CA GLU A 173 10.86 0.37 -17.74
C GLU A 173 10.70 1.26 -18.97
N LYS A 174 9.90 0.82 -19.95
CA LYS A 174 9.64 1.60 -21.16
C LYS A 174 9.01 2.95 -20.83
N VAL A 175 8.00 2.98 -19.96
CA VAL A 175 7.30 4.23 -19.60
C VAL A 175 8.20 5.14 -18.75
N LEU A 176 8.90 4.58 -17.76
CA LEU A 176 9.82 5.35 -16.93
C LEU A 176 10.94 6.00 -17.75
N ARG A 177 11.52 5.28 -18.71
CA ARG A 177 12.55 5.85 -19.61
C ARG A 177 12.04 7.03 -20.41
N ILE A 178 10.81 6.96 -20.93
CA ILE A 178 10.18 8.05 -21.68
C ILE A 178 9.99 9.25 -20.77
N LYS A 179 9.45 9.04 -19.55
CA LYS A 179 9.23 10.09 -18.56
C LYS A 179 10.54 10.82 -18.19
N TYR A 180 11.62 10.09 -17.93
CA TYR A 180 12.92 10.69 -17.62
C TYR A 180 13.54 11.44 -18.80
N SER A 181 13.31 10.95 -20.02
CA SER A 181 13.79 11.62 -21.23
C SER A 181 13.03 12.94 -21.45
N SER A 182 11.72 13.00 -21.20
CA SER A 182 10.94 14.24 -21.32
C SER A 182 11.31 15.27 -20.26
N ASP A 183 11.58 14.85 -19.03
CA ASP A 183 11.94 15.76 -17.93
C ASP A 183 13.35 16.37 -18.14
N SER A 184 14.24 15.65 -18.83
CA SER A 184 15.58 16.15 -19.19
C SER A 184 15.61 17.18 -20.32
N LEU A 185 14.52 17.32 -21.09
CA LEU A 185 14.41 18.28 -22.20
C LEU A 185 13.72 19.60 -21.78
N GLN A 186 13.22 19.69 -20.55
CA GLN A 186 12.53 20.86 -20.00
C GLN A 186 13.38 21.68 -19.01
N ASN A 187 14.62 21.24 -18.74
CA ASN A 187 15.62 21.95 -17.95
C ASN A 187 16.77 22.44 -18.84
#